data_AF-A0A258BEG1-F1
#
_entry.id   AF-A0A258BEG1-F1
#
_cell.length_a   1.000
_cell.length_b   1.000
_cell.length_c   1.000
_cell.angle_alpha   90.00
_cell.angle_beta   90.00
_cell.angle_gamma   90.00
#
_symmetry.space_group_name_H-M   'P 1'
#
loop_
_entity.id
_entity.type
_entity.pdbx_description
1 polymer ?
#
loop_
_entity_poly.entity_id
_entity_poly.type
_entity_poly.pdbx_seq_one_letter_code
_entity_poly.pdbx_strand_id
1 'polypeptide(L)'
;MNEKLDRLLSHLETFLPKPLTEEQWASSTAFRWRRRDSIFGSIGFLQPVKHVADISFEDLQNIDRQRDAIRDNTKNFIQKKPANNILLTGARGTGKSSLIKASLHEFASQGLRLVEVEKEHLADLADITELLADRPERFIIFCDDLSFEDGESGYKAMKSALDGSVSAQVDNILIYATSNRRHLLPEYMKDNEGYVHGDDGQIHPGEEVEEKISLSERFCLWLSFYPP
;
A
#
# COMPACT_ATOMS: atom_id res chain seq x y z
N MET A 1 43.49 18.47 8.15
CA MET A 1 42.91 17.37 7.35
C MET A 1 41.42 17.17 7.63
N ASN A 2 40.93 17.45 8.86
CA ASN A 2 39.51 17.35 9.21
C ASN A 2 38.59 18.43 8.61
N GLU A 3 38.97 19.71 8.54
CA GLU A 3 38.08 20.77 8.00
C GLU A 3 37.60 20.55 6.56
N LYS A 4 38.42 19.93 5.70
CA LYS A 4 38.03 19.59 4.33
C LYS A 4 37.09 18.39 4.29
N LEU A 5 37.26 17.44 5.23
CA LEU A 5 36.39 16.29 5.37
C LEU A 5 35.03 16.70 5.92
N ASP A 6 34.99 17.56 6.93
CA ASP A 6 33.76 18.12 7.51
C ASP A 6 32.99 18.98 6.49
N ARG A 7 33.71 19.75 5.66
CA ARG A 7 33.09 20.47 4.53
C ARG A 7 32.55 19.53 3.46
N LEU A 8 33.21 18.42 3.16
CA LEU A 8 32.68 17.43 2.22
C LEU A 8 31.45 16.72 2.77
N LEU A 9 31.49 16.31 4.04
CA LEU A 9 30.38 15.67 4.73
C LEU A 9 29.15 16.58 4.79
N SER A 10 29.30 17.85 5.17
CA SER A 10 28.19 18.81 5.18
C SER A 10 27.59 19.07 3.80
N HIS A 11 28.41 19.10 2.73
CA HIS A 11 27.87 19.18 1.37
C HIS A 11 27.13 17.91 0.98
N LEU A 12 27.66 16.72 1.29
CA LEU A 12 26.99 15.44 1.02
C LEU A 12 25.66 15.30 1.78
N GLU A 13 25.60 15.71 3.06
CA GLU A 13 24.37 15.77 3.86
C GLU A 13 23.30 16.71 3.28
N THR A 14 23.70 17.69 2.46
CA THR A 14 22.76 18.57 1.77
C THR A 14 22.05 17.86 0.60
N PHE A 15 22.70 16.85 0.02
CA PHE A 15 22.16 16.09 -1.11
C PHE A 15 21.40 14.82 -0.69
N LEU A 16 21.65 14.31 0.52
CA LEU A 16 20.94 13.17 1.07
C LEU A 16 19.54 13.57 1.59
N PRO A 17 18.50 12.78 1.30
CA PRO A 17 17.20 13.01 1.92
C PRO A 17 17.33 12.83 3.44
N LYS A 18 16.83 13.82 4.20
CA LYS A 18 16.86 13.80 5.66
C LYS A 18 15.66 13.02 6.19
N PRO A 19 15.81 12.29 7.30
CA PRO A 19 14.67 11.70 7.99
C PRO A 19 13.69 12.80 8.41
N LEU A 20 12.41 12.45 8.48
CA LEU A 20 11.37 13.37 8.93
C LEU A 20 11.61 13.79 10.37
N THR A 21 11.45 15.09 10.65
CA THR A 21 11.49 15.62 12.02
C THR A 21 10.17 15.32 12.74
N GLU A 22 10.17 15.32 14.08
CA GLU A 22 8.93 15.18 14.86
C GLU A 22 7.89 16.26 14.53
N GLU A 23 8.34 17.48 14.19
CA GLU A 23 7.44 18.54 13.74
C GLU A 23 6.77 18.21 12.40
N GLN A 24 7.50 17.57 11.47
CA GLN A 24 6.92 17.12 10.20
C GLN A 24 5.92 15.97 10.40
N TRP A 25 6.20 15.05 11.33
CA TRP A 25 5.26 14.00 11.72
C TRP A 25 3.99 14.55 12.36
N ALA A 26 4.13 15.57 13.21
CA ALA A 26 3.01 16.21 13.89
C ALA A 26 2.14 17.07 12.95
N SER A 27 2.77 17.78 12.00
CA SER A 27 2.09 18.72 11.10
C SER A 27 1.48 18.08 9.85
N SER A 28 1.85 16.83 9.53
CA SER A 28 1.41 16.16 8.30
C SER A 28 0.68 14.86 8.59
N THR A 29 -0.47 14.67 7.94
CA THR A 29 -1.29 13.46 8.08
C THR A 29 -1.08 12.46 6.95
N ALA A 30 -0.46 12.90 5.85
CA ALA A 30 -0.12 12.06 4.71
C ALA A 30 1.32 12.27 4.26
N PHE A 31 1.91 11.20 3.77
CA PHE A 31 3.27 11.13 3.26
C PHE A 31 3.28 10.37 1.94
N ARG A 32 4.32 10.60 1.14
CA ARG A 32 4.59 9.82 -0.07
C ARG A 32 6.00 9.28 0.00
N TRP A 33 6.16 8.00 -0.30
CA TRP A 33 7.47 7.40 -0.47
C TRP A 33 8.05 7.84 -1.81
N ARG A 34 9.28 8.34 -1.79
CA ARG A 34 10.01 8.79 -2.97
C ARG A 34 11.40 8.20 -2.96
N ARG A 35 11.93 7.94 -4.14
CA ARG A 35 13.36 7.71 -4.34
C ARG A 35 14.03 8.94 -4.89
N ARG A 36 15.26 9.20 -4.43
CA ARG A 36 16.17 10.18 -5.01
C ARG A 36 17.46 9.49 -5.38
N ASP A 37 17.87 9.67 -6.63
CA ASP A 37 19.17 9.20 -7.10
C ASP A 37 20.29 10.03 -6.51
N SER A 38 21.33 9.35 -6.05
CA SER A 38 22.53 9.92 -5.46
C SER A 38 23.78 9.25 -6.04
N ILE A 39 24.96 9.80 -5.74
CA ILE A 39 26.25 9.22 -6.11
C ILE A 39 26.50 7.83 -5.47
N PHE A 40 25.72 7.44 -4.46
CA PHE A 40 25.80 6.14 -3.78
C PHE A 40 24.67 5.18 -4.17
N GLY A 41 23.85 5.55 -5.16
CA GLY A 41 22.66 4.80 -5.57
C GLY A 41 21.36 5.55 -5.27
N SER A 42 20.23 4.86 -5.41
CA SER A 42 18.90 5.43 -5.16
C SER A 42 18.50 5.24 -3.71
N ILE A 43 18.14 6.34 -3.02
CA ILE A 43 17.77 6.34 -1.61
C ILE A 43 16.29 6.68 -1.48
N GLY A 44 15.55 5.82 -0.79
CA GLY A 44 14.14 6.03 -0.46
C GLY A 44 13.95 6.94 0.75
N PHE A 45 12.91 7.78 0.73
CA PHE A 45 12.56 8.66 1.83
C PHE A 45 11.07 9.01 1.83
N LEU A 46 10.54 9.33 3.02
CA LEU A 46 9.18 9.85 3.17
C LEU A 46 9.15 11.35 2.95
N GLN A 47 8.27 11.79 2.07
CA GLN A 47 7.99 13.20 1.81
C GLN A 47 6.61 13.58 2.36
N PRO A 48 6.47 14.63 3.20
CA PRO A 48 5.17 15.08 3.66
C PRO A 48 4.32 15.64 2.52
N VAL A 49 3.04 15.26 2.48
CA VAL A 49 2.08 15.78 1.51
C VAL A 49 1.46 17.06 2.07
N LYS A 50 1.80 18.20 1.45
CA LYS A 50 1.35 19.53 1.90
C LYS A 50 -0.15 19.77 1.74
N HIS A 51 -0.75 19.16 0.72
CA HIS A 51 -2.15 19.34 0.36
C HIS A 51 -2.81 17.98 0.24
N VAL A 52 -3.45 17.56 1.32
CA VAL A 52 -4.31 16.38 1.34
C VAL A 52 -5.69 16.80 0.83
N ALA A 53 -6.30 15.97 0.00
CA ALA A 53 -7.65 16.24 -0.48
C ALA A 53 -8.64 16.17 0.68
N ASP A 54 -9.46 17.20 0.81
CA ASP A 54 -10.53 17.27 1.80
C ASP A 54 -11.78 16.59 1.23
N ILE A 55 -11.94 15.30 1.53
CA ILE A 55 -13.02 14.45 1.05
C ILE A 55 -13.56 13.72 2.26
N SER A 56 -14.84 13.88 2.56
CA SER A 56 -15.54 13.13 3.61
C SER A 56 -16.18 11.85 3.05
N PHE A 57 -16.62 10.96 3.94
CA PHE A 57 -17.35 9.77 3.51
C PHE A 57 -18.74 10.12 2.96
N GLU A 58 -19.30 11.24 3.38
CA GLU A 58 -20.61 11.78 2.97
C GLU A 58 -20.59 12.35 1.55
N ASP A 59 -19.43 12.78 1.06
CA ASP A 59 -19.25 13.25 -0.32
C ASP A 59 -19.34 12.09 -1.34
N LEU A 60 -19.21 10.85 -0.88
CA LEU A 60 -19.16 9.67 -1.73
C LEU A 60 -20.54 9.00 -1.85
N GLN A 61 -21.15 9.15 -3.02
CA GLN A 61 -22.49 8.66 -3.32
C GLN A 61 -22.45 7.30 -4.05
N ASN A 62 -23.50 6.48 -3.86
CA ASN A 62 -23.69 5.17 -4.50
C ASN A 62 -22.63 4.09 -4.17
N ILE A 63 -21.92 4.23 -3.05
CA ILE A 63 -20.90 3.27 -2.59
C ILE A 63 -21.06 2.90 -1.11
N ASP A 64 -22.29 2.97 -0.57
CA ASP A 64 -22.58 2.82 0.86
C ASP A 64 -21.97 1.56 1.47
N ARG A 65 -22.08 0.42 0.76
CA ARG A 65 -21.53 -0.86 1.24
C ARG A 65 -20.01 -0.82 1.37
N GLN A 66 -19.31 -0.30 0.36
CA GLN A 66 -17.86 -0.18 0.35
C GLN A 66 -17.41 0.85 1.40
N ARG A 67 -18.14 1.96 1.53
CA ARG A 67 -17.93 3.00 2.52
C ARG A 67 -18.04 2.48 3.95
N ASP A 68 -19.12 1.78 4.27
CA ASP A 68 -19.34 1.32 5.63
C ASP A 68 -18.31 0.24 6.01
N ALA A 69 -17.97 -0.66 5.08
CA ALA A 69 -16.96 -1.69 5.30
C ALA A 69 -15.55 -1.12 5.57
N ILE A 70 -15.08 -0.17 4.75
CA ILE A 70 -13.76 0.45 4.97
C ILE A 70 -13.74 1.29 6.25
N ARG A 71 -14.84 2.00 6.55
CA ARG A 71 -14.96 2.85 7.74
C ARG A 71 -14.90 2.00 9.00
N ASP A 72 -15.63 0.90 9.05
CA ASP A 72 -15.63 -0.01 10.20
C ASP A 72 -14.28 -0.71 10.38
N ASN A 73 -13.64 -1.15 9.28
CA ASN A 73 -12.31 -1.72 9.31
C ASN A 73 -11.26 -0.72 9.84
N THR A 74 -11.26 0.51 9.33
CA THR A 74 -10.33 1.57 9.75
C THR A 74 -10.59 1.99 11.19
N LYS A 75 -11.86 2.06 11.61
CA LYS A 75 -12.23 2.33 13.00
C LYS A 75 -11.70 1.26 13.95
N ASN A 76 -11.84 -0.02 13.59
CA ASN A 76 -11.27 -1.11 14.38
C ASN A 76 -9.75 -0.98 14.49
N PHE A 77 -9.07 -0.70 13.38
CA PHE A 77 -7.63 -0.48 13.36
C PHE A 77 -7.22 0.63 14.32
N ILE A 78 -7.87 1.80 14.27
CA ILE A 78 -7.60 2.92 15.18
C ILE A 78 -7.80 2.54 16.63
N GLN A 79 -8.84 1.75 16.92
CA GLN A 79 -9.16 1.25 18.25
C GLN A 79 -8.28 0.08 18.71
N LYS A 80 -7.21 -0.26 17.97
CA LYS A 80 -6.32 -1.40 18.25
C LYS A 80 -7.06 -2.75 18.29
N LYS A 81 -8.14 -2.87 17.50
CA LYS A 81 -8.90 -4.11 17.28
C LYS A 81 -8.44 -4.75 15.98
N PRO A 82 -8.73 -6.05 15.79
CA PRO A 82 -8.46 -6.73 14.52
C PRO A 82 -9.03 -5.95 13.32
N ALA A 83 -8.19 -5.75 12.32
CA ALA A 83 -8.52 -5.07 11.08
C ALA A 83 -7.71 -5.69 9.93
N ASN A 84 -8.24 -5.56 8.73
CA ASN A 84 -7.75 -6.27 7.55
C ASN A 84 -7.05 -5.32 6.58
N ASN A 85 -6.07 -5.87 5.85
CA ASN A 85 -5.60 -5.27 4.61
C ASN A 85 -6.74 -5.26 3.59
N ILE A 86 -6.84 -4.18 2.81
CA ILE A 86 -7.96 -3.98 1.88
C ILE A 86 -7.47 -3.92 0.45
N LEU A 87 -8.13 -4.65 -0.44
CA LEU A 87 -8.03 -4.45 -1.88
C LEU A 87 -9.32 -3.81 -2.39
N LEU A 88 -9.21 -2.72 -3.16
CA LEU A 88 -10.33 -2.03 -3.80
C LEU A 88 -10.23 -2.25 -5.31
N THR A 89 -11.18 -2.94 -5.93
CA THR A 89 -11.17 -3.22 -7.38
C THR A 89 -12.29 -2.51 -8.11
N GLY A 90 -12.08 -2.11 -9.36
CA GLY A 90 -13.13 -1.54 -10.21
C GLY A 90 -12.60 -0.54 -11.23
N ALA A 91 -13.45 -0.02 -12.11
CA ALA A 91 -13.03 0.90 -13.16
C ALA A 91 -12.43 2.22 -12.63
N ARG A 92 -11.73 2.96 -13.49
CA ARG A 92 -11.25 4.31 -13.17
C ARG A 92 -12.44 5.24 -12.90
N GLY A 93 -12.28 6.15 -11.94
CA GLY A 93 -13.32 7.12 -11.59
C GLY A 93 -14.43 6.60 -10.68
N THR A 94 -14.37 5.36 -10.18
CA THR A 94 -15.39 4.80 -9.27
C THR A 94 -15.24 5.20 -7.79
N GLY A 95 -14.31 6.11 -7.47
CA GLY A 95 -14.14 6.64 -6.11
C GLY A 95 -13.24 5.82 -5.17
N LYS A 96 -12.51 4.79 -5.66
CA LYS A 96 -11.64 3.93 -4.83
C LYS A 96 -10.60 4.72 -4.01
N SER A 97 -9.80 5.55 -4.67
CA SER A 97 -8.76 6.35 -4.00
C SER A 97 -9.38 7.49 -3.17
N SER A 98 -10.56 8.00 -3.56
CA SER A 98 -11.32 8.97 -2.76
C SER A 98 -11.80 8.36 -1.45
N LEU A 99 -12.17 7.09 -1.44
CA LEU A 99 -12.63 6.39 -0.25
C LEU A 99 -11.52 6.18 0.78
N ILE A 100 -10.28 5.92 0.33
CA ILE A 100 -9.11 5.87 1.21
C ILE A 100 -8.81 7.27 1.79
N LYS A 101 -8.92 8.32 0.97
CA LYS A 101 -8.74 9.71 1.41
C LYS A 101 -9.81 10.12 2.44
N ALA A 102 -11.06 9.68 2.25
CA ALA A 102 -12.13 9.88 3.23
C ALA A 102 -11.86 9.17 4.56
N SER A 103 -11.24 7.99 4.52
CA SER A 103 -10.78 7.30 5.74
C SER A 103 -9.72 8.12 6.47
N LEU A 104 -8.75 8.71 5.75
CA LEU A 104 -7.78 9.60 6.35
C LEU A 104 -8.45 10.84 6.97
N HIS A 105 -9.36 11.49 6.25
CA HIS A 105 -10.08 12.66 6.73
C HIS A 105 -10.80 12.39 8.07
N GLU A 106 -11.54 11.29 8.17
CA GLU A 106 -12.30 10.91 9.37
C GLU A 106 -11.41 10.60 10.59
N PHE A 107 -10.28 9.90 10.37
CA PHE A 107 -9.50 9.32 11.47
C PHE A 107 -8.14 10.00 11.71
N ALA A 108 -7.75 11.03 10.95
CA ALA A 108 -6.45 11.69 11.10
C ALA A 108 -6.24 12.28 12.51
N SER A 109 -7.29 12.87 13.08
CA SER A 109 -7.30 13.44 14.43
C SER A 109 -7.14 12.37 15.53
N GLN A 110 -7.41 11.11 15.21
CA GLN A 110 -7.28 9.96 16.09
C GLN A 110 -5.94 9.23 15.90
N GLY A 111 -5.01 9.82 15.13
CA GLY A 111 -3.66 9.28 14.92
C GLY A 111 -3.50 8.45 13.64
N LEU A 112 -4.49 8.43 12.73
CA LEU A 112 -4.31 7.83 11.42
C LEU A 112 -3.32 8.67 10.57
N ARG A 113 -2.44 7.99 9.86
CA ARG A 113 -1.55 8.54 8.85
C ARG A 113 -1.62 7.73 7.57
N LEU A 114 -1.45 8.39 6.42
CA LEU A 114 -1.45 7.74 5.12
C LEU A 114 -0.05 7.81 4.50
N VAL A 115 0.45 6.70 3.98
CA VAL A 115 1.72 6.65 3.25
C VAL A 115 1.46 6.13 1.86
N GLU A 116 1.54 7.00 0.86
CA GLU A 116 1.37 6.63 -0.54
C GLU A 116 2.68 6.03 -1.08
N VAL A 117 2.58 4.83 -1.67
CA VAL A 117 3.69 4.12 -2.29
C VAL A 117 3.31 3.83 -3.75
N GLU A 118 4.12 4.37 -4.67
CA GLU A 118 3.96 4.12 -6.10
C GLU A 118 4.37 2.68 -6.43
N LYS A 119 3.76 2.11 -7.47
CA LYS A 119 3.96 0.70 -7.89
C LYS A 119 5.44 0.37 -8.10
N GLU A 120 6.20 1.30 -8.66
CA GLU A 120 7.63 1.19 -8.96
C GLU A 120 8.51 1.13 -7.71
N HIS A 121 7.94 1.40 -6.53
CA HIS A 121 8.65 1.45 -5.25
C HIS A 121 8.18 0.37 -4.27
N LEU A 122 7.37 -0.60 -4.71
CA LEU A 122 6.87 -1.68 -3.85
C LEU A 122 7.98 -2.57 -3.27
N ALA A 123 9.16 -2.61 -3.91
CA ALA A 123 10.33 -3.31 -3.38
C ALA A 123 10.79 -2.76 -2.00
N ASP A 124 10.44 -1.51 -1.68
CA ASP A 124 10.83 -0.83 -0.44
C ASP A 124 9.82 -1.05 0.70
N LEU A 125 8.75 -1.82 0.49
CA LEU A 125 7.70 -2.01 1.50
C LEU A 125 8.24 -2.54 2.84
N ALA A 126 9.27 -3.38 2.81
CA ALA A 126 9.92 -3.87 4.02
C ALA A 126 10.59 -2.72 4.80
N ASP A 127 11.39 -1.90 4.12
CA ASP A 127 12.08 -0.76 4.70
C ASP A 127 11.09 0.31 5.22
N ILE A 128 10.01 0.55 4.47
CA ILE A 128 8.92 1.46 4.88
C ILE A 128 8.25 0.92 6.15
N THR A 129 7.97 -0.39 6.19
CA THR A 129 7.34 -1.02 7.35
C THR A 129 8.21 -0.90 8.59
N GLU A 130 9.51 -1.16 8.47
CA GLU A 130 10.48 -1.02 9.56
C GLU A 130 10.57 0.43 10.05
N LEU A 131 10.62 1.41 9.12
CA LEU A 131 10.64 2.83 9.45
C LEU A 131 9.41 3.29 10.25
N LEU A 132 8.26 2.67 10.02
CA LEU A 132 6.98 3.04 10.63
C LEU A 132 6.65 2.24 11.89
N ALA A 133 7.31 1.11 12.13
CA ALA A 133 6.93 0.17 13.19
C ALA A 133 7.04 0.76 14.61
N ASP A 134 8.05 1.59 14.85
CA ASP A 134 8.30 2.19 16.17
C ASP A 134 7.50 3.48 16.43
N ARG A 135 6.69 3.90 15.45
CA ARG A 135 5.90 5.14 15.55
C ARG A 135 4.61 4.92 16.35
N PRO A 136 4.20 5.89 17.19
CA PRO A 136 2.96 5.81 17.95
C PRO A 136 1.70 5.95 17.09
N GLU A 137 1.82 6.55 15.90
CA GLU A 137 0.73 6.69 14.94
C GLU A 137 0.36 5.34 14.30
N ARG A 138 -0.81 5.30 13.67
CA ARG A 138 -1.29 4.15 12.89
C ARG A 138 -1.26 4.49 11.41
N PHE A 139 -0.69 3.63 10.59
CA PHE A 139 -0.43 3.91 9.18
C PHE A 139 -1.28 3.03 8.27
N ILE A 140 -1.87 3.65 7.27
CA ILE A 140 -2.30 2.95 6.05
C ILE A 140 -1.22 3.20 5.01
N ILE A 141 -0.56 2.13 4.56
CA ILE A 141 0.25 2.15 3.34
C ILE A 141 -0.73 2.00 2.17
N PHE A 142 -0.79 3.02 1.32
CA PHE A 142 -1.68 3.09 0.18
C PHE A 142 -0.91 2.89 -1.13
N CYS A 143 -1.26 1.83 -1.86
CA CYS A 143 -0.73 1.53 -3.18
C CYS A 143 -1.81 1.79 -4.23
N ASP A 144 -1.62 2.81 -5.09
CA ASP A 144 -2.59 3.15 -6.14
C ASP A 144 -2.32 2.38 -7.44
N ASP A 145 -3.38 1.98 -8.14
CA ASP A 145 -3.36 1.25 -9.42
C ASP A 145 -2.46 -0.01 -9.42
N LEU A 146 -2.56 -0.81 -8.35
CA LEU A 146 -1.85 -2.07 -8.20
C LEU A 146 -2.26 -3.06 -9.29
N SER A 147 -1.35 -3.29 -10.22
CA SER A 147 -1.42 -4.36 -11.21
C SER A 147 0.00 -4.73 -11.57
N PHE A 148 0.29 -6.01 -11.75
CA PHE A 148 1.64 -6.50 -12.02
C PHE A 148 1.74 -7.01 -13.45
N GLU A 149 2.95 -6.97 -14.00
CA GLU A 149 3.32 -7.72 -15.21
C GLU A 149 4.16 -8.94 -14.83
N ASP A 150 4.31 -9.90 -15.75
CA ASP A 150 5.09 -11.11 -15.46
C ASP A 150 6.55 -10.77 -15.17
N GLY A 151 7.10 -11.38 -14.12
CA GLY A 151 8.48 -11.14 -13.69
C GLY A 151 8.70 -9.85 -12.91
N GLU A 152 7.64 -9.09 -12.60
CA GLU A 152 7.77 -7.86 -11.82
C GLU A 152 8.11 -8.15 -10.34
N SER A 153 9.19 -7.54 -9.83
CA SER A 153 9.67 -7.75 -8.46
C SER A 153 8.70 -7.24 -7.38
N GLY A 154 7.87 -6.25 -7.73
CA GLY A 154 6.86 -5.68 -6.82
C GLY A 154 5.86 -6.71 -6.30
N TYR A 155 5.56 -7.75 -7.08
CA TYR A 155 4.67 -8.85 -6.66
C TYR A 155 5.21 -9.57 -5.42
N LYS A 156 6.49 -9.96 -5.44
CA LYS A 156 7.12 -10.70 -4.33
C LYS A 156 7.20 -9.85 -3.07
N ALA A 157 7.52 -8.57 -3.23
CA ALA A 157 7.56 -7.63 -2.12
C ALA A 157 6.17 -7.43 -1.49
N MET A 158 5.13 -7.26 -2.32
CA MET A 158 3.75 -7.14 -1.85
C MET A 158 3.29 -8.40 -1.11
N LYS A 159 3.58 -9.59 -1.67
CA LYS A 159 3.25 -10.88 -1.05
C LYS A 159 3.90 -11.00 0.33
N SER A 160 5.20 -10.75 0.42
CA SER A 160 5.95 -10.79 1.68
C SER A 160 5.39 -9.84 2.74
N ALA A 161 5.04 -8.61 2.34
CA ALA A 161 4.48 -7.61 3.24
C ALA A 161 3.10 -8.01 3.78
N LEU A 162 2.25 -8.65 2.96
CA LEU A 162 0.94 -9.13 3.39
C LEU A 162 1.03 -10.41 4.24
N ASP A 163 1.99 -11.28 3.94
CA ASP A 163 2.25 -12.50 4.72
C ASP A 163 2.91 -12.22 6.07
N GLY A 164 3.42 -11.00 6.27
CA GLY A 164 4.15 -10.62 7.49
C GLY A 164 5.45 -11.41 7.66
N SER A 165 6.13 -11.74 6.56
CA SER A 165 7.26 -12.66 6.62
C SER A 165 8.51 -11.98 7.22
N VAL A 166 9.15 -12.70 8.16
CA VAL A 166 10.34 -12.37 8.98
C VAL A 166 10.13 -11.30 10.06
N SER A 167 9.49 -10.17 9.75
CA SER A 167 9.19 -9.13 10.74
C SER A 167 7.79 -9.37 11.29
N ALA A 168 7.66 -9.46 12.63
CA ALA A 168 6.36 -9.63 13.29
C ALA A 168 5.32 -8.68 12.68
N GLN A 169 4.11 -9.18 12.42
CA GLN A 169 3.01 -8.39 11.88
C GLN A 169 2.88 -7.10 12.69
N VAL A 170 3.18 -5.97 12.06
CA VAL A 170 3.29 -4.70 12.77
C VAL A 170 1.88 -4.18 13.04
N ASP A 171 1.48 -4.17 14.32
CA ASP A 171 0.11 -3.86 14.73
C ASP A 171 -0.37 -2.45 14.38
N ASN A 172 0.54 -1.53 14.03
CA ASN A 172 0.24 -0.15 13.66
C ASN A 172 0.24 0.10 12.14
N ILE A 173 0.29 -0.93 11.29
CA ILE A 173 0.30 -0.79 9.82
C ILE A 173 -0.80 -1.65 9.17
N LEU A 174 -1.52 -1.06 8.21
CA LEU A 174 -2.38 -1.77 7.26
C LEU A 174 -2.00 -1.38 5.83
N ILE A 175 -2.26 -2.29 4.89
CA ILE A 175 -2.02 -2.07 3.47
C ILE A 175 -3.35 -1.99 2.74
N TYR A 176 -3.63 -0.82 2.14
CA TYR A 176 -4.78 -0.59 1.28
C TYR A 176 -4.29 -0.43 -0.16
N ALA A 177 -4.83 -1.22 -1.08
CA ALA A 177 -4.46 -1.16 -2.48
C ALA A 177 -5.69 -0.88 -3.35
N THR A 178 -5.54 -0.07 -4.39
CA THR A 178 -6.56 0.03 -5.45
C THR A 178 -6.08 -0.75 -6.67
N SER A 179 -6.99 -1.32 -7.45
CA SER A 179 -6.67 -1.89 -8.75
C SER A 179 -7.79 -1.61 -9.74
N ASN A 180 -7.40 -1.32 -10.99
CA ASN A 180 -8.33 -1.28 -12.11
C ASN A 180 -8.62 -2.66 -12.70
N ARG A 181 -7.85 -3.69 -12.30
CA ARG A 181 -8.04 -5.08 -12.71
C ARG A 181 -8.70 -5.87 -11.58
N ARG A 182 -9.47 -6.90 -11.93
CA ARG A 182 -10.02 -7.83 -10.95
C ARG A 182 -8.92 -8.75 -10.39
N HIS A 183 -8.03 -9.21 -11.25
CA HIS A 183 -6.86 -10.00 -10.88
C HIS A 183 -5.62 -9.10 -10.92
N LEU A 184 -4.79 -9.16 -9.89
CA LEU A 184 -3.59 -8.32 -9.77
C LEU A 184 -2.52 -8.70 -10.81
N LEU A 185 -2.51 -9.94 -11.28
CA LEU A 185 -1.64 -10.46 -12.34
C LEU A 185 -2.47 -10.70 -13.63
N PRO A 186 -1.85 -10.60 -14.82
CA PRO A 186 -2.52 -10.90 -16.08
C PRO A 186 -2.89 -12.39 -16.14
N GLU A 187 -4.04 -12.70 -16.73
CA GLU A 187 -4.45 -14.07 -17.08
C GLU A 187 -4.20 -14.26 -18.58
N TYR A 188 -3.40 -15.25 -18.96
CA TYR A 188 -3.24 -15.60 -20.37
C TYR A 188 -4.12 -16.80 -20.71
N MET A 189 -4.59 -16.86 -21.96
CA MET A 189 -5.34 -18.03 -22.46
C MET A 189 -4.53 -19.33 -22.39
N LYS A 190 -3.20 -19.26 -22.40
CA LYS A 190 -2.31 -20.41 -22.22
C LYS A 190 -2.30 -20.94 -20.78
N ASP A 191 -2.54 -20.08 -19.80
CA ASP A 191 -2.71 -20.49 -18.40
C ASP A 191 -3.99 -21.35 -18.27
N ASN A 192 -4.94 -21.17 -19.19
CA ASN A 192 -6.13 -22.01 -19.33
C ASN A 192 -5.89 -23.35 -20.06
N GLU A 193 -4.74 -23.55 -20.71
CA GLU A 193 -4.37 -24.80 -21.38
C GLU A 193 -3.73 -25.81 -20.40
N GLY A 194 -3.25 -25.35 -19.24
CA GLY A 194 -2.70 -26.19 -18.17
C GLY A 194 -3.75 -26.81 -17.24
N TYR A 195 -5.04 -26.59 -17.48
CA TYR A 195 -6.11 -27.20 -16.70
C TYR A 195 -6.19 -28.70 -17.03
N VAL A 196 -5.69 -29.51 -16.12
CA VAL A 196 -5.81 -30.97 -16.20
C VAL A 196 -7.17 -31.36 -15.63
N HIS A 197 -8.02 -31.95 -16.46
CA HIS A 197 -9.22 -32.64 -15.99
C HIS A 197 -8.78 -33.87 -15.19
N GLY A 198 -9.09 -33.93 -13.89
CA GLY A 198 -8.96 -35.16 -13.12
C GLY A 198 -9.94 -36.23 -13.63
N ASP A 199 -9.63 -37.51 -13.39
CA ASP A 199 -10.48 -38.66 -13.76
C ASP A 199 -11.90 -38.63 -13.14
N ASP A 200 -12.17 -37.69 -12.22
CA ASP A 200 -13.45 -37.43 -11.56
C ASP A 200 -14.19 -36.18 -12.09
N GLY A 201 -13.66 -35.51 -13.13
CA GLY A 201 -14.24 -34.30 -13.71
C GLY A 201 -13.93 -33.02 -12.94
N GLN A 202 -13.08 -33.06 -11.91
CA GLN A 202 -12.61 -31.86 -11.22
C GLN A 202 -11.55 -31.14 -12.04
N ILE A 203 -11.69 -29.81 -12.10
CA ILE A 203 -10.83 -28.90 -12.84
C ILE A 203 -9.78 -28.38 -11.85
N HIS A 204 -8.51 -28.78 -12.01
CA HIS A 204 -7.41 -28.25 -11.19
C HIS A 204 -6.71 -27.10 -11.93
N PRO A 205 -6.62 -25.90 -11.34
CA PRO A 205 -5.81 -24.80 -11.89
C PRO A 205 -4.33 -25.17 -11.92
N GLY A 206 -3.57 -24.70 -12.92
CA GLY A 206 -2.11 -24.87 -12.94
C GLY A 206 -1.42 -24.06 -11.82
N GLU A 207 -0.19 -24.46 -11.45
CA GLU A 207 0.59 -23.83 -10.36
C GLU A 207 0.72 -22.29 -10.51
N GLU A 208 0.82 -21.78 -11.75
CA GLU A 208 0.86 -20.33 -12.01
C GLU A 208 -0.47 -19.61 -11.70
N VAL A 209 -1.61 -20.30 -11.81
CA VAL A 209 -2.93 -19.75 -11.47
C VAL A 209 -3.12 -19.73 -9.94
N GLU A 210 -2.65 -20.76 -9.23
CA GLU A 210 -2.66 -20.81 -7.76
C GLU A 210 -1.80 -19.68 -7.17
N GLU A 211 -0.63 -19.38 -7.74
CA GLU A 211 0.17 -18.24 -7.30
C GLU A 211 -0.56 -16.90 -7.47
N LYS A 212 -1.26 -16.70 -8.59
CA LYS A 212 -2.01 -15.46 -8.89
C LYS A 212 -3.16 -15.21 -7.91
N ILE A 213 -3.86 -16.28 -7.52
CA ILE A 213 -4.93 -16.23 -6.52
C ILE A 213 -4.33 -15.96 -5.13
N SER A 214 -3.16 -16.55 -4.83
CA SER A 214 -2.54 -16.50 -3.51
C SER A 214 -2.27 -15.10 -2.97
N LEU A 215 -1.96 -14.10 -3.81
CA LEU A 215 -1.71 -12.73 -3.35
C LEU A 215 -3.01 -12.00 -3.03
N SER A 216 -4.00 -12.13 -3.92
CA SER A 216 -5.27 -11.40 -3.80
C SER A 216 -6.05 -11.86 -2.55
N GLU A 217 -5.96 -13.14 -2.21
CA GLU A 217 -6.57 -13.72 -1.01
C GLU A 217 -5.96 -13.22 0.31
N ARG A 218 -4.74 -12.66 0.30
CA ARG A 218 -4.11 -12.06 1.49
C ARG A 218 -4.70 -10.69 1.84
N PHE A 219 -5.42 -10.08 0.91
CA PHE A 219 -6.29 -8.96 1.24
C PHE A 219 -7.59 -9.51 1.83
N CYS A 220 -7.63 -9.65 3.14
CA CYS A 220 -8.76 -10.25 3.86
C CYS A 220 -10.09 -9.47 3.73
N LEU A 221 -10.06 -8.23 3.22
CA LEU A 221 -11.25 -7.48 2.84
C LEU A 221 -11.15 -7.00 1.39
N TRP A 222 -12.07 -7.47 0.55
CA TRP A 222 -12.13 -7.13 -0.87
C TRP A 222 -13.37 -6.29 -1.18
N LEU A 223 -13.17 -5.06 -1.69
CA LEU A 223 -14.23 -4.12 -2.01
C LEU A 223 -14.27 -3.88 -3.53
N SER A 224 -15.27 -4.44 -4.20
CA SER A 224 -15.45 -4.26 -5.65
C SER A 224 -16.42 -3.12 -5.97
N PHE A 225 -16.03 -2.30 -6.93
CA PHE A 225 -16.77 -1.15 -7.44
C PHE A 225 -17.20 -1.44 -8.87
N TYR A 226 -18.51 -1.48 -9.08
CA TYR A 226 -19.10 -1.68 -10.39
C TYR A 226 -19.66 -0.34 -10.90
N PRO A 227 -19.48 -0.01 -12.19
CA PRO A 227 -20.25 1.06 -12.79
C PRO A 227 -21.74 0.79 -12.60
N PRO A 228 -22.55 1.81 -12.25
CA PRO A 228 -24.01 1.68 -12.20
C PRO A 228 -24.61 1.37 -13.57
#